data_AF-A0A842XDP7-F1
#
_entry.id   AF-A0A842XDP7-F1
#
_cell.length_a   1.000
_cell.length_b   1.000
_cell.length_c   1.000
_cell.angle_alpha   90.00
_cell.angle_beta   90.00
_cell.angle_gamma   90.00
#
_symmetry.space_group_name_H-M   'P 1'
#
loop_
_entity.id
_entity.type
_entity.pdbx_description
1 polymer ?
#
loop_
_entity_poly.entity_id
_entity_poly.type
_entity_poly.pdbx_seq_one_letter_code
_entity_poly.pdbx_strand_id
1 'polypeptide(L)'
;MVLEINSRQWLSKIVNNSAELVEILKQADSICQYCEPISPMICVERCEIWRAKNEFLEMNGMLCADEHVHNLLNAVKNDRRQKVVEALSERPRSIKGLQEYLKSKGYYHSQHTIASEYVEPLIEAGLVKRDDVKYRLTLYGQKFRDVSNRFNVENPLPPHSRCYEEIVLKKLKDGPKTYADLVESLTQKSLSRPLKRLTENGLITKSKTPNYVFYFRTKKVPKKPFSPTEKKIYETVPEVGISAQELSKKVGINLRRTYKYLRRLRKRRLVFTRKKPRTYELTPSGTELANFLEETANLVLDASKASAFLLERSKQTTEIPAPLLTEFSPRPLRQSTS
;
A
#
# COMPACT_ATOMS: atom_id res chain seq x y z
N MET A 1 -38.10 -25.74 -13.06
CA MET A 1 -37.53 -25.82 -11.70
C MET A 1 -36.71 -24.55 -11.52
N VAL A 2 -37.27 -23.56 -10.83
CA VAL A 2 -36.57 -22.30 -10.56
C VAL A 2 -35.54 -22.60 -9.49
N LEU A 3 -34.25 -22.58 -9.86
CA LEU A 3 -33.16 -22.61 -8.88
C LEU A 3 -33.34 -21.37 -8.01
N GLU A 4 -33.70 -21.52 -6.73
CA GLU A 4 -33.46 -20.46 -5.76
C GLU A 4 -31.94 -20.20 -5.75
N ILE A 5 -31.51 -19.21 -6.52
CA ILE A 5 -30.10 -18.86 -6.68
C ILE A 5 -29.61 -18.39 -5.31
N ASN A 6 -28.92 -19.25 -4.59
CA ASN A 6 -28.22 -18.91 -3.37
C ASN A 6 -26.99 -18.06 -3.72
N SER A 7 -27.23 -16.82 -4.16
CA SER A 7 -26.22 -15.88 -4.66
C SER A 7 -25.05 -15.68 -3.68
N ARG A 8 -25.30 -15.87 -2.37
CA ARG A 8 -24.29 -15.88 -1.31
C ARG A 8 -23.25 -16.99 -1.47
N GLN A 9 -23.71 -18.21 -1.71
CA GLN A 9 -22.83 -19.37 -1.92
C GLN A 9 -21.98 -19.19 -3.18
N TRP A 10 -22.55 -18.57 -4.21
CA TRP A 10 -21.82 -18.29 -5.45
C TRP A 10 -20.76 -17.22 -5.26
N LEU A 11 -21.10 -16.06 -4.69
CA LEU A 11 -20.11 -14.99 -4.48
C LEU A 11 -18.97 -15.47 -3.58
N SER A 12 -19.28 -16.14 -2.46
CA SER A 12 -18.24 -16.70 -1.59
C SER A 12 -17.34 -17.71 -2.30
N LYS A 13 -17.90 -18.59 -3.16
CA LYS A 13 -17.12 -19.52 -3.97
C LYS A 13 -16.18 -18.79 -4.95
N ILE A 14 -16.67 -17.75 -5.63
CA ILE A 14 -15.85 -16.93 -6.55
C ILE A 14 -14.72 -16.23 -5.78
N VAL A 15 -15.05 -15.59 -4.66
CA VAL A 15 -14.10 -14.85 -3.82
C VAL A 15 -12.99 -15.76 -3.28
N ASN A 16 -13.32 -17.00 -2.93
CA ASN A 16 -12.36 -17.99 -2.45
C ASN A 16 -11.46 -18.55 -3.57
N ASN A 17 -11.92 -18.54 -4.81
CA ASN A 17 -11.20 -19.10 -5.96
C ASN A 17 -10.28 -18.07 -6.67
N SER A 18 -10.47 -16.78 -6.40
CA SER A 18 -9.76 -15.70 -7.08
C SER A 18 -9.12 -14.73 -6.09
N ALA A 19 -7.82 -14.47 -6.28
CA ALA A 19 -7.10 -13.47 -5.48
C ALA A 19 -7.49 -12.04 -5.86
N GLU A 20 -7.65 -11.79 -7.16
CA GLU A 20 -7.87 -10.46 -7.76
C GLU A 20 -9.36 -10.10 -7.87
N LEU A 21 -9.71 -8.85 -7.54
CA LEU A 21 -11.03 -8.25 -7.64
C LEU A 21 -11.53 -8.20 -9.07
N VAL A 22 -10.68 -7.88 -10.04
CA VAL A 22 -11.08 -7.82 -11.46
C VAL A 22 -11.60 -9.18 -11.94
N GLU A 23 -10.93 -10.27 -11.57
CA GLU A 23 -11.34 -11.62 -11.94
C GLU A 23 -12.61 -12.07 -11.20
N ILE A 24 -12.74 -11.69 -9.92
CA ILE A 24 -13.98 -11.90 -9.16
C ILE A 24 -15.15 -11.23 -9.89
N LEU A 25 -15.03 -9.96 -10.26
CA LEU A 25 -16.13 -9.22 -10.90
C LEU A 25 -16.41 -9.69 -12.33
N LYS A 26 -15.41 -10.15 -13.09
CA LYS A 26 -15.64 -10.81 -14.40
C LYS A 26 -16.45 -12.08 -14.26
N GLN A 27 -16.10 -12.96 -13.31
CA GLN A 27 -16.87 -14.18 -13.04
C GLN A 27 -18.27 -13.86 -12.50
N ALA A 28 -18.39 -12.84 -11.67
CA ALA A 28 -19.69 -12.40 -11.16
C ALA A 28 -20.56 -11.81 -12.30
N ASP A 29 -19.96 -11.05 -13.22
CA ASP A 29 -20.65 -10.51 -14.39
C ASP A 29 -21.14 -11.61 -15.33
N SER A 30 -20.31 -12.62 -15.61
CA SER A 30 -20.73 -13.75 -16.46
C SER A 30 -21.91 -14.49 -15.84
N ILE A 31 -21.92 -14.74 -14.53
CA ILE A 31 -23.07 -15.35 -13.84
C ILE A 31 -24.31 -14.45 -13.92
N CYS A 32 -24.16 -13.14 -13.77
CA CYS A 32 -25.26 -12.19 -13.91
C CYS A 32 -25.91 -12.23 -15.31
N GLN A 33 -25.13 -12.43 -16.37
CA GLN A 33 -25.65 -12.45 -17.75
C GLN A 33 -26.61 -13.62 -17.99
N TYR A 34 -26.44 -14.72 -17.26
CA TYR A 34 -27.30 -15.91 -17.35
C TYR A 34 -28.34 -15.99 -16.21
N CYS A 35 -28.43 -14.95 -15.37
CA CYS A 35 -29.36 -14.92 -14.27
C CYS A 35 -30.77 -14.56 -14.78
N GLU A 36 -31.76 -15.41 -14.47
CA GLU A 36 -33.18 -15.12 -14.68
C GLU A 36 -33.81 -14.76 -13.33
N PRO A 37 -33.73 -13.49 -12.89
CA PRO A 37 -34.33 -13.10 -11.62
C PRO A 37 -35.86 -13.16 -11.72
N ILE A 38 -36.50 -13.66 -10.67
CA ILE A 38 -37.97 -13.68 -10.53
C ILE A 38 -38.56 -12.25 -10.71
N SER A 39 -37.81 -11.23 -10.27
CA SER A 39 -38.12 -9.82 -10.50
C SER A 39 -36.83 -8.98 -10.36
N PRO A 40 -36.70 -7.85 -11.08
CA PRO A 40 -35.60 -6.90 -10.88
C PRO A 40 -35.42 -6.49 -9.41
N MET A 41 -36.51 -6.34 -8.66
CA MET A 41 -36.45 -5.96 -7.23
C MET A 41 -35.76 -7.01 -6.38
N ILE A 42 -35.95 -8.30 -6.68
CA ILE A 42 -35.27 -9.39 -5.97
C ILE A 42 -33.76 -9.35 -6.20
N CYS A 43 -33.34 -8.96 -7.42
CA CYS A 43 -31.92 -8.78 -7.73
C CYS A 43 -31.31 -7.65 -6.89
N VAL A 44 -31.99 -6.50 -6.83
CA VAL A 44 -31.53 -5.33 -6.06
C VAL A 44 -31.46 -5.61 -4.56
N GLU A 45 -32.50 -6.23 -3.99
CA GLU A 45 -32.60 -6.41 -2.55
C GLU A 45 -31.76 -7.60 -2.03
N ARG A 46 -31.73 -8.71 -2.78
CA ARG A 46 -31.27 -10.01 -2.27
C ARG A 46 -30.05 -10.59 -2.98
N CYS A 47 -29.64 -10.09 -4.15
CA CYS A 47 -28.50 -10.65 -4.87
C CYS A 47 -27.18 -10.04 -4.42
N GLU A 48 -26.31 -10.85 -3.80
CA GLU A 48 -24.99 -10.37 -3.36
C GLU A 48 -24.06 -10.06 -4.54
N ILE A 49 -24.21 -10.76 -5.66
CA ILE A 49 -23.45 -10.47 -6.87
C ILE A 49 -23.82 -9.09 -7.42
N TRP A 50 -25.13 -8.81 -7.54
CA TRP A 50 -25.59 -7.49 -7.97
C TRP A 50 -25.09 -6.39 -7.02
N ARG A 51 -25.21 -6.63 -5.71
CA ARG A 51 -24.75 -5.70 -4.68
C ARG A 51 -23.25 -5.41 -4.78
N ALA A 52 -22.42 -6.44 -4.94
CA ALA A 52 -20.98 -6.31 -5.10
C ALA A 52 -20.63 -5.53 -6.38
N LYS A 53 -21.29 -5.82 -7.51
CA LYS A 53 -21.10 -5.04 -8.76
C LYS A 53 -21.48 -3.58 -8.57
N ASN A 54 -22.63 -3.32 -7.95
CA ASN A 54 -23.15 -1.98 -7.73
C ASN A 54 -22.26 -1.16 -6.76
N GLU A 55 -21.65 -1.81 -5.76
CA GLU A 55 -20.62 -1.16 -4.93
C GLU A 55 -19.46 -0.60 -5.76
N PHE A 56 -18.90 -1.38 -6.69
CA PHE A 56 -17.79 -0.91 -7.52
C PHE A 56 -18.21 0.21 -8.47
N LEU A 57 -19.41 0.14 -9.04
CA LEU A 57 -19.95 1.21 -9.87
C LEU A 57 -20.09 2.54 -9.10
N GLU A 58 -20.62 2.50 -7.87
CA GLU A 58 -20.73 3.67 -7.00
C GLU A 58 -19.36 4.21 -6.58
N MET A 59 -18.40 3.31 -6.31
CA MET A 59 -17.05 3.68 -5.88
C MET A 59 -16.12 4.08 -7.02
N ASN A 60 -16.54 4.02 -8.29
CA ASN A 60 -15.62 4.24 -9.41
C ASN A 60 -14.86 5.58 -9.33
N GLY A 61 -15.59 6.66 -9.03
CA GLY A 61 -14.98 7.99 -8.95
C GLY A 61 -13.88 8.09 -7.89
N MET A 62 -14.09 7.44 -6.74
CA MET A 62 -13.10 7.43 -5.66
C MET A 62 -11.94 6.45 -5.95
N LEU A 63 -12.21 5.25 -6.49
CA LEU A 63 -11.17 4.24 -6.75
C LEU A 63 -10.18 4.69 -7.82
N CYS A 64 -10.62 5.53 -8.76
CA CYS A 64 -9.79 6.08 -9.83
C CYS A 64 -9.11 7.41 -9.46
N ALA A 65 -9.33 7.93 -8.24
CA ALA A 65 -8.70 9.16 -7.80
C ALA A 65 -7.22 8.93 -7.42
N ASP A 66 -6.32 9.82 -7.83
CA ASP A 66 -4.89 9.74 -7.53
C ASP A 66 -4.60 9.73 -6.01
N GLU A 67 -5.47 10.34 -5.22
CA GLU A 67 -5.35 10.43 -3.76
C GLU A 67 -5.94 9.23 -3.01
N HIS A 68 -6.56 8.28 -3.70
CA HIS A 68 -7.29 7.17 -3.05
C HIS A 68 -6.39 6.31 -2.15
N VAL A 69 -5.18 5.96 -2.63
CA VAL A 69 -4.20 5.21 -1.82
C VAL A 69 -3.87 5.95 -0.53
N HIS A 70 -3.72 7.27 -0.61
CA HIS A 70 -3.45 8.11 0.57
C HIS A 70 -4.63 8.12 1.55
N ASN A 71 -5.85 8.27 1.04
CA ASN A 71 -7.07 8.30 1.86
C ASN A 71 -7.31 6.94 2.53
N LEU A 72 -7.13 5.85 1.78
CA LEU A 72 -7.17 4.49 2.30
C LEU A 72 -6.18 4.30 3.44
N LEU A 73 -4.89 4.59 3.21
CA LEU A 73 -3.85 4.42 4.22
C LEU A 73 -4.15 5.24 5.48
N ASN A 74 -4.60 6.48 5.34
CA ASN A 74 -4.98 7.31 6.48
C ASN A 74 -6.22 6.82 7.21
N ALA A 75 -7.18 6.20 6.52
CA ALA A 75 -8.31 5.53 7.15
C ALA A 75 -7.85 4.32 7.97
N VAL A 76 -6.88 3.55 7.50
CA VAL A 76 -6.51 2.27 8.15
C VAL A 76 -5.36 2.34 9.15
N LYS A 77 -4.58 3.44 9.20
CA LYS A 77 -3.54 3.64 10.23
C LYS A 77 -4.07 3.73 11.65
N ASN A 78 -5.35 4.08 11.81
CA ASN A 78 -5.96 4.18 13.12
C ASN A 78 -6.38 2.79 13.61
N ASP A 79 -5.74 2.30 14.67
CA ASP A 79 -6.02 1.01 15.29
C ASP A 79 -7.52 0.81 15.61
N ARG A 80 -8.22 1.85 16.06
CA ARG A 80 -9.67 1.77 16.36
C ARG A 80 -10.50 1.55 15.10
N ARG A 81 -10.09 2.13 13.97
CA ARG A 81 -10.73 1.90 12.66
C ARG A 81 -10.48 0.47 12.17
N GLN A 82 -9.30 -0.08 12.42
CA GLN A 82 -9.03 -1.51 12.16
C GLN A 82 -9.94 -2.41 12.99
N LYS A 83 -10.19 -2.07 14.27
CA LYS A 83 -11.16 -2.80 15.11
C LYS A 83 -12.59 -2.70 14.60
N VAL A 84 -12.98 -1.59 13.98
CA VAL A 84 -14.28 -1.48 13.29
C VAL A 84 -14.33 -2.40 12.07
N VAL A 85 -13.29 -2.44 11.25
CA VAL A 85 -13.19 -3.37 10.10
C VAL A 85 -13.27 -4.83 10.58
N GLU A 86 -12.58 -5.18 11.66
CA GLU A 86 -12.66 -6.50 12.31
C GLU A 86 -14.10 -6.82 12.72
N ALA A 87 -14.77 -5.92 13.42
CA ALA A 87 -16.15 -6.10 13.87
C ALA A 87 -17.16 -6.30 12.72
N LEU A 88 -16.96 -5.57 11.62
CA LEU A 88 -17.83 -5.60 10.44
C LEU A 88 -17.57 -6.80 9.54
N SER A 89 -16.38 -7.41 9.62
CA SER A 89 -16.07 -8.66 8.92
C SER A 89 -16.83 -9.87 9.49
N GLU A 90 -17.18 -9.83 10.78
CA GLU A 90 -17.97 -10.89 11.41
C GLU A 90 -19.44 -10.83 11.00
N ARG A 91 -20.02 -9.62 11.04
CA ARG A 91 -21.42 -9.36 10.68
C ARG A 91 -21.69 -7.86 10.54
N PRO A 92 -22.73 -7.46 9.79
CA PRO A 92 -23.21 -6.08 9.78
C PRO A 92 -23.64 -5.59 11.17
N ARG A 93 -23.29 -4.36 11.54
CA ARG A 93 -23.56 -3.77 12.87
C ARG A 93 -24.08 -2.34 12.74
N SER A 94 -24.96 -1.92 13.64
CA SER A 94 -25.33 -0.51 13.82
C SER A 94 -24.25 0.24 14.61
N ILE A 95 -24.30 1.58 14.70
CA ILE A 95 -23.39 2.35 15.55
C ILE A 95 -23.45 1.87 17.02
N LYS A 96 -24.64 1.57 17.54
CA LYS A 96 -24.80 1.00 18.89
C LYS A 96 -24.08 -0.34 19.02
N GLY A 97 -24.24 -1.23 18.04
CA GLY A 97 -23.56 -2.53 18.03
C GLY A 97 -22.04 -2.43 17.86
N LEU A 98 -21.55 -1.42 17.14
CA LEU A 98 -20.11 -1.10 17.06
C LEU A 98 -19.59 -0.54 18.39
N GLN A 99 -20.36 0.32 19.05
CA GLN A 99 -20.01 0.84 20.37
C GLN A 99 -19.88 -0.27 21.41
N GLU A 100 -20.82 -1.21 21.45
CA GLU A 100 -20.77 -2.37 22.35
C GLU A 100 -19.54 -3.25 22.06
N TYR A 101 -19.25 -3.52 20.78
CA TYR A 101 -18.05 -4.26 20.39
C TYR A 101 -16.77 -3.54 20.82
N LEU A 102 -16.65 -2.24 20.52
CA LEU A 102 -15.48 -1.45 20.88
C LEU A 102 -15.26 -1.36 22.39
N LYS A 103 -16.34 -1.23 23.18
CA LYS A 103 -16.28 -1.29 24.66
C LYS A 103 -15.70 -2.62 25.14
N SER A 104 -16.08 -3.74 24.53
CA SER A 104 -15.52 -5.06 24.86
C SER A 104 -14.02 -5.19 24.56
N LYS A 105 -13.49 -4.34 23.68
CA LYS A 105 -12.07 -4.23 23.35
C LYS A 105 -11.35 -3.11 24.14
N GLY A 106 -12.02 -2.47 25.10
CA GLY A 106 -11.45 -1.42 25.95
C GLY A 106 -11.60 0.01 25.43
N TYR A 107 -12.31 0.25 24.32
CA TYR A 107 -12.52 1.59 23.77
C TYR A 107 -13.90 2.16 24.16
N TYR A 108 -13.88 3.20 24.99
CA TYR A 108 -15.08 3.85 25.51
C TYR A 108 -15.31 5.20 24.83
N HIS A 109 -16.04 5.18 23.71
CA HIS A 109 -16.34 6.39 22.93
C HIS A 109 -17.83 6.58 22.70
N SER A 110 -18.22 7.85 22.48
CA SER A 110 -19.59 8.20 22.13
C SER A 110 -19.97 7.64 20.76
N GLN A 111 -21.27 7.43 20.52
CA GLN A 111 -21.76 7.00 19.22
C GLN A 111 -21.43 8.01 18.12
N HIS A 112 -21.45 9.31 18.44
CA HIS A 112 -21.05 10.37 17.54
C HIS A 112 -19.59 10.24 17.11
N THR A 113 -18.67 10.07 18.07
CA THR A 113 -17.25 9.84 17.79
C THR A 113 -17.04 8.59 16.93
N ILE A 114 -17.75 7.50 17.22
CA ILE A 114 -17.64 6.27 16.41
C ILE A 114 -18.10 6.53 14.97
N ALA A 115 -19.22 7.23 14.80
CA ALA A 115 -19.76 7.55 13.49
C ALA A 115 -18.80 8.45 12.68
N SER A 116 -18.39 9.59 13.23
CA SER A 116 -17.60 10.60 12.50
C SER A 116 -16.11 10.27 12.44
N GLU A 117 -15.51 9.78 13.52
CA GLU A 117 -14.06 9.59 13.56
C GLU A 117 -13.64 8.21 13.08
N TYR A 118 -14.50 7.18 13.21
CA TYR A 118 -14.13 5.80 12.88
C TYR A 118 -14.81 5.28 11.64
N VAL A 119 -16.13 5.43 11.53
CA VAL A 119 -16.90 4.82 10.45
C VAL A 119 -16.86 5.65 9.18
N GLU A 120 -17.05 6.97 9.26
CA GLU A 120 -17.07 7.86 8.10
C GLU A 120 -15.79 7.82 7.26
N PRO A 121 -14.57 7.86 7.84
CA PRO A 121 -13.33 7.70 7.06
C PRO A 121 -13.20 6.34 6.36
N LEU A 122 -13.80 5.29 6.92
CA LEU A 122 -13.81 3.96 6.30
C LEU A 122 -14.82 3.87 5.15
N ILE A 123 -15.90 4.66 5.21
CA ILE A 123 -16.87 4.80 4.12
C ILE A 123 -16.25 5.61 2.98
N GLU A 124 -15.60 6.72 3.30
CA GLU A 124 -14.88 7.55 2.31
C GLU A 124 -13.75 6.78 1.62
N ALA A 125 -13.10 5.86 2.32
CA ALA A 125 -12.12 4.93 1.75
C ALA A 125 -12.74 3.71 1.04
N GLY A 126 -14.07 3.59 0.99
CA GLY A 126 -14.78 2.52 0.29
C GLY A 126 -14.71 1.15 0.96
N LEU A 127 -14.17 1.07 2.17
CA LEU A 127 -14.04 -0.20 2.92
C LEU A 127 -15.36 -0.61 3.57
N VAL A 128 -16.19 0.38 3.93
CA VAL A 128 -17.45 0.19 4.63
C VAL A 128 -18.58 0.83 3.84
N LYS A 129 -19.74 0.18 3.81
CA LYS A 129 -20.98 0.74 3.24
C LYS A 129 -22.07 0.80 4.30
N ARG A 130 -22.91 1.83 4.22
CA ARG A 130 -24.13 1.97 5.01
C ARG A 130 -25.28 1.27 4.27
N ASP A 131 -25.90 0.30 4.93
CA ASP A 131 -27.13 -0.36 4.54
C ASP A 131 -28.20 0.01 5.57
N ASP A 132 -29.03 1.00 5.25
CA ASP A 132 -30.04 1.60 6.14
C ASP A 132 -29.43 2.06 7.49
N VAL A 133 -29.72 1.31 8.56
CA VAL A 133 -29.29 1.58 9.95
C VAL A 133 -28.05 0.78 10.35
N LYS A 134 -27.55 -0.08 9.46
CA LYS A 134 -26.38 -0.93 9.70
C LYS A 134 -25.25 -0.53 8.76
N TYR A 135 -24.05 -0.90 9.18
CA TYR A 135 -22.84 -0.81 8.39
C TYR A 135 -22.35 -2.21 8.12
N ARG A 136 -21.74 -2.41 6.97
CA ARG A 136 -21.10 -3.67 6.60
C ARG A 136 -19.81 -3.39 5.84
N LEU A 137 -18.97 -4.42 5.78
CA LEU A 137 -17.78 -4.40 4.94
C LEU A 137 -18.20 -4.53 3.46
N THR A 138 -17.54 -3.78 2.58
CA THR A 138 -17.67 -3.95 1.13
C THR A 138 -16.83 -5.13 0.67
N LEU A 139 -17.03 -5.61 -0.57
CA LEU A 139 -16.15 -6.63 -1.14
C LEU A 139 -14.68 -6.14 -1.19
N TYR A 140 -14.50 -4.85 -1.52
CA TYR A 140 -13.20 -4.18 -1.48
C TYR A 140 -12.60 -4.18 -0.06
N GLY A 141 -13.41 -3.82 0.94
CA GLY A 141 -13.01 -3.84 2.35
C GLY A 141 -12.64 -5.24 2.86
N GLN A 142 -13.33 -6.27 2.37
CA GLN A 142 -13.03 -7.66 2.72
C GLN A 142 -11.66 -8.09 2.16
N LYS A 143 -11.39 -7.81 0.88
CA LYS A 143 -10.08 -8.08 0.29
C LYS A 143 -8.98 -7.26 0.96
N PHE A 144 -9.25 -6.01 1.30
CA PHE A 144 -8.29 -5.19 2.06
C PHE A 144 -7.98 -5.82 3.42
N ARG A 145 -8.98 -6.32 4.15
CA ARG A 145 -8.78 -7.02 5.42
C ARG A 145 -7.91 -8.27 5.23
N ASP A 146 -8.12 -9.03 4.15
CA ASP A 146 -7.29 -10.20 3.84
C ASP A 146 -5.83 -9.80 3.61
N VAL A 147 -5.59 -8.67 2.91
CA VAL A 147 -4.25 -8.10 2.81
C VAL A 147 -3.71 -7.74 4.19
N SER A 148 -4.47 -6.99 5.01
CA SER A 148 -4.05 -6.56 6.34
C SER A 148 -3.68 -7.74 7.27
N ASN A 149 -4.47 -8.81 7.25
CA ASN A 149 -4.25 -9.99 8.09
C ASN A 149 -2.99 -10.77 7.70
N ARG A 150 -2.56 -10.70 6.43
CA ARG A 150 -1.33 -11.37 5.97
C ARG A 150 -0.07 -10.76 6.59
N PHE A 151 -0.11 -9.48 6.96
CA PHE A 151 1.10 -8.74 7.32
C PHE A 151 1.26 -8.48 8.83
N ASN A 152 0.29 -8.78 9.70
CA ASN A 152 0.39 -8.61 11.17
C ASN A 152 1.11 -7.31 11.65
N VAL A 153 1.07 -6.23 10.86
CA VAL A 153 1.88 -5.04 11.15
C VAL A 153 1.13 -4.18 12.13
N GLU A 154 1.66 -4.07 13.35
CA GLU A 154 1.37 -2.93 14.21
C GLU A 154 1.85 -1.67 13.47
N ASN A 155 0.94 -0.94 12.84
CA ASN A 155 1.30 0.15 11.93
C ASN A 155 1.83 1.35 12.73
N PRO A 156 3.15 1.61 12.75
CA PRO A 156 3.73 2.65 13.60
C PRO A 156 3.72 4.02 12.88
N LEU A 157 3.07 4.10 11.72
CA LEU A 157 3.04 5.29 10.89
C LEU A 157 2.06 6.32 11.44
N PRO A 158 2.42 7.62 11.39
CA PRO A 158 1.57 8.66 11.93
C PRO A 158 0.22 8.72 11.20
N PRO A 159 -0.92 8.72 11.93
CA PRO A 159 -2.22 8.95 11.33
C PRO A 159 -2.28 10.39 10.79
N HIS A 160 -3.04 10.59 9.69
CA HIS A 160 -3.22 11.90 9.05
C HIS A 160 -1.91 12.55 8.54
N SER A 161 -0.94 11.73 8.13
CA SER A 161 0.26 12.21 7.43
C SER A 161 0.00 12.31 5.92
N ARG A 162 0.78 13.16 5.23
CA ARG A 162 0.81 13.22 3.75
C ARG A 162 1.58 12.03 3.13
N CYS A 163 1.52 10.88 3.78
CA CYS A 163 2.19 9.63 3.42
C CYS A 163 3.72 9.73 3.15
N TYR A 164 4.43 10.64 3.82
CA TYR A 164 5.86 10.83 3.59
C TYR A 164 6.69 9.62 4.01
N GLU A 165 6.36 9.05 5.16
CA GLU A 165 7.01 7.85 5.67
C GLU A 165 6.83 6.66 4.70
N GLU A 166 5.65 6.51 4.11
CA GLU A 166 5.29 5.47 3.14
C GLU A 166 6.04 5.62 1.82
N ILE A 167 6.16 6.84 1.31
CA ILE A 167 6.93 7.10 0.10
C ILE A 167 8.40 6.74 0.34
N VAL A 168 8.95 7.09 1.50
CA VAL A 168 10.34 6.72 1.86
C VAL A 168 10.49 5.20 1.93
N LEU A 169 9.58 4.49 2.61
CA LEU A 169 9.63 3.03 2.69
C LEU A 169 9.56 2.38 1.31
N LYS A 170 8.64 2.84 0.45
CA LYS A 170 8.50 2.37 -0.93
C LYS A 170 9.81 2.55 -1.72
N LYS A 171 10.48 3.68 -1.58
CA LYS A 171 11.75 3.95 -2.29
C LYS A 171 12.95 3.16 -1.76
N LEU A 172 12.94 2.82 -0.47
CA LEU A 172 13.98 2.00 0.14
C LEU A 172 13.80 0.49 -0.13
N LYS A 173 12.66 0.08 -0.69
CA LYS A 173 12.40 -1.30 -1.07
C LYS A 173 13.38 -1.83 -2.12
N ASP A 174 13.79 -0.98 -3.06
CA ASP A 174 14.75 -1.31 -4.13
C ASP A 174 16.22 -1.33 -3.63
N GLY A 175 16.43 -1.22 -2.32
CA GLY A 175 17.73 -1.24 -1.68
C GLY A 175 18.17 0.11 -1.10
N PRO A 176 19.40 0.18 -0.55
CA PRO A 176 19.84 1.32 0.22
C PRO A 176 19.93 2.62 -0.60
N LYS A 177 19.41 3.73 -0.07
CA LYS A 177 19.41 5.05 -0.73
C LYS A 177 20.09 6.11 0.11
N THR A 178 20.70 7.09 -0.55
CA THR A 178 21.26 8.26 0.14
C THR A 178 20.19 9.29 0.46
N TYR A 179 20.50 10.25 1.34
CA TYR A 179 19.58 11.37 1.59
C TYR A 179 19.26 12.15 0.32
N ALA A 180 20.24 12.33 -0.58
CA ALA A 180 20.03 13.05 -1.84
C ALA A 180 19.04 12.32 -2.75
N ASP A 181 19.21 11.00 -2.90
CA ASP A 181 18.32 10.17 -3.72
C ASP A 181 16.89 10.18 -3.19
N LEU A 182 16.72 10.20 -1.85
CA LEU A 182 15.40 10.28 -1.23
C LEU A 182 14.77 11.67 -1.43
N VAL A 183 15.54 12.75 -1.33
CA VAL A 183 15.04 14.13 -1.53
C VAL A 183 14.59 14.35 -2.97
N GLU A 184 15.33 13.85 -3.96
CA GLU A 184 14.96 14.02 -5.37
C GLU A 184 13.56 13.43 -5.66
N SER A 185 13.20 12.36 -4.96
CA SER A 185 11.90 11.70 -5.12
C SER A 185 10.73 12.38 -4.40
N LEU A 186 11.01 13.34 -3.52
CA LEU A 186 10.01 13.98 -2.67
C LEU A 186 10.02 15.48 -2.97
N THR A 187 8.88 16.04 -3.36
CA THR A 187 8.70 17.46 -3.70
C THR A 187 8.90 18.42 -2.52
N GLN A 188 9.51 17.97 -1.42
CA GLN A 188 9.54 18.67 -0.14
C GLN A 188 10.95 19.06 0.31
N LYS A 189 11.03 20.20 1.01
CA LYS A 189 12.28 20.80 1.52
C LYS A 189 12.92 20.05 2.71
N SER A 190 12.27 19.08 3.35
CA SER A 190 12.83 18.41 4.55
C SER A 190 12.35 16.97 4.77
N LEU A 191 13.26 16.00 4.59
CA LEU A 191 13.08 14.59 4.97
C LEU A 191 13.56 14.24 6.37
N SER A 192 14.11 15.22 7.08
CA SER A 192 14.71 15.01 8.40
C SER A 192 13.73 14.38 9.40
N ARG A 193 12.48 14.86 9.43
CA ARG A 193 11.44 14.41 10.37
C ARG A 193 10.90 13.02 10.04
N PRO A 194 10.48 12.70 8.80
CA PRO A 194 10.10 11.34 8.43
C PRO A 194 11.21 10.32 8.70
N LEU A 195 12.45 10.63 8.29
CA LEU A 195 13.59 9.73 8.52
C LEU A 195 13.89 9.51 10.00
N LYS A 196 13.76 10.56 10.82
CA LYS A 196 13.93 10.44 12.27
C LYS A 196 12.90 9.47 12.86
N ARG A 197 11.61 9.65 12.56
CA ARG A 197 10.53 8.79 13.06
C ARG A 197 10.68 7.34 12.59
N LEU A 198 10.96 7.14 11.30
CA LEU A 198 11.19 5.80 10.75
C LEU A 198 12.38 5.11 11.43
N THR A 199 13.42 5.87 11.81
CA THR A 199 14.57 5.32 12.55
C THR A 199 14.17 4.98 13.99
N GLU A 200 13.44 5.87 14.67
CA GLU A 200 12.98 5.69 16.06
C GLU A 200 12.02 4.50 16.19
N ASN A 201 11.16 4.29 15.19
CA ASN A 201 10.24 3.15 15.11
C ASN A 201 10.92 1.86 14.59
N GLY A 202 12.24 1.88 14.37
CA GLY A 202 12.99 0.69 13.94
C GLY A 202 12.65 0.18 12.53
N LEU A 203 12.02 1.00 11.68
CA LEU A 203 11.66 0.64 10.30
C LEU A 203 12.81 0.84 9.31
N ILE A 204 13.72 1.77 9.62
CA ILE A 204 14.91 2.01 8.80
C ILE A 204 16.16 2.06 9.67
N THR A 205 17.28 1.62 9.10
CA THR A 205 18.61 1.80 9.68
C THR A 205 19.47 2.72 8.84
N LYS A 206 20.37 3.43 9.51
CA LYS A 206 21.44 4.19 8.85
C LYS A 206 22.64 3.29 8.72
N SER A 207 23.39 3.41 7.62
CA SER A 207 24.64 2.68 7.48
C SER A 207 25.56 2.95 8.67
N LYS A 208 26.12 1.87 9.23
CA LYS A 208 26.89 1.87 10.49
C LYS A 208 28.19 2.66 10.43
N THR A 209 28.60 3.17 9.28
CA THR A 209 29.84 3.93 9.13
C THR A 209 29.61 5.39 9.54
N PRO A 210 30.06 5.82 10.75
CA PRO A 210 30.02 7.24 11.11
C PRO A 210 30.91 8.08 10.19
N ASN A 211 31.87 7.42 9.55
CA ASN A 211 32.87 7.99 8.68
C ASN A 211 32.30 8.27 7.30
N TYR A 212 32.03 9.55 7.02
CA TYR A 212 31.57 10.02 5.72
C TYR A 212 32.72 10.31 4.75
N VAL A 213 33.98 10.33 5.21
CA VAL A 213 35.18 10.59 4.39
C VAL A 213 36.06 9.36 4.35
N PHE A 214 36.32 8.89 3.13
CA PHE A 214 37.21 7.78 2.84
C PHE A 214 38.43 8.29 2.05
N TYR A 215 39.58 7.72 2.38
CA TYR A 215 40.86 8.00 1.75
C TYR A 215 41.22 6.87 0.81
N PHE A 216 41.65 7.23 -0.40
CA PHE A 216 41.94 6.31 -1.50
C PHE A 216 43.36 6.55 -1.99
N ARG A 217 44.08 5.47 -2.24
CA ARG A 217 45.44 5.52 -2.77
C ARG A 217 45.41 5.83 -4.27
N THR A 218 46.33 6.68 -4.73
CA THR A 218 46.55 6.88 -6.17
C THR A 218 47.66 5.95 -6.66
N LYS A 219 47.60 5.58 -7.94
CA LYS A 219 48.65 4.81 -8.64
C LYS A 219 49.92 5.62 -8.93
N LYS A 220 50.05 6.83 -8.38
CA LYS A 220 51.19 7.72 -8.65
C LYS A 220 52.43 7.29 -7.86
N VAL A 221 53.57 7.32 -8.54
CA VAL A 221 54.88 7.05 -7.92
C VAL A 221 55.30 8.25 -7.04
N PRO A 222 55.80 8.02 -5.82
CA PRO A 222 56.25 9.09 -4.94
C PRO A 222 57.53 9.74 -5.47
N LYS A 223 57.51 11.05 -5.73
CA LYS A 223 58.71 11.81 -6.16
C LYS A 223 59.75 12.07 -5.05
N LYS A 224 59.37 11.89 -3.79
CA LYS A 224 60.24 12.10 -2.62
C LYS A 224 60.16 10.86 -1.72
N PRO A 225 61.23 10.51 -1.01
CA PRO A 225 61.18 9.42 -0.04
C PRO A 225 60.12 9.70 1.04
N PHE A 226 59.52 8.64 1.57
CA PHE A 226 58.59 8.72 2.68
C PHE A 226 59.33 8.68 4.01
N SER A 227 58.79 9.33 5.04
CA SER A 227 59.15 8.95 6.40
C SER A 227 58.62 7.54 6.72
N PRO A 228 59.23 6.78 7.65
CA PRO A 228 58.80 5.41 7.95
C PRO A 228 57.30 5.30 8.28
N THR A 229 56.77 6.24 9.07
CA THR A 229 55.36 6.29 9.43
C THR A 229 54.45 6.69 8.26
N GLU A 230 54.90 7.60 7.40
CA GLU A 230 54.15 8.01 6.20
C GLU A 230 54.07 6.87 5.18
N LYS A 231 55.14 6.08 5.03
CA LYS A 231 55.17 4.87 4.21
C LYS A 231 54.15 3.86 4.71
N LYS A 232 54.17 3.55 6.02
CA LYS A 232 53.21 2.61 6.64
C LYS A 232 51.76 3.03 6.41
N ILE A 233 51.45 4.31 6.57
CA ILE A 233 50.09 4.83 6.30
C ILE A 233 49.73 4.70 4.82
N TYR A 234 50.62 5.12 3.92
CA TYR A 234 50.37 5.06 2.48
C TYR A 234 50.14 3.64 1.97
N GLU A 235 50.92 2.66 2.47
CA GLU A 235 50.79 1.24 2.11
C GLU A 235 49.51 0.61 2.68
N THR A 236 49.04 1.08 3.83
CA THR A 236 47.81 0.57 4.47
C THR A 236 46.52 1.12 3.83
N VAL A 237 46.60 2.19 3.03
CA VAL A 237 45.42 2.74 2.33
C VAL A 237 45.10 1.89 1.10
N PRO A 238 43.94 1.22 1.05
CA PRO A 238 43.55 0.37 -0.07
C PRO A 238 42.97 1.19 -1.24
N GLU A 239 42.90 0.58 -2.42
CA GLU A 239 42.24 1.18 -3.59
C GLU A 239 40.72 1.30 -3.40
N VAL A 240 40.09 0.42 -2.62
CA VAL A 240 38.64 0.48 -2.29
C VAL A 240 38.27 1.58 -1.28
N GLY A 241 39.29 2.21 -0.67
CA GLY A 241 39.16 3.30 0.29
C GLY A 241 39.01 2.86 1.75
N ILE A 242 39.52 3.69 2.68
CA ILE A 242 39.48 3.43 4.13
C ILE A 242 39.16 4.71 4.91
N SER A 243 38.47 4.59 6.04
CA SER A 243 38.23 5.72 6.94
C SER A 243 39.48 6.07 7.77
N ALA A 244 39.58 7.31 8.23
CA ALA A 244 40.69 7.73 9.10
C ALA A 244 40.73 6.95 10.43
N GLN A 245 39.55 6.60 10.98
CA GLN A 245 39.46 5.82 12.22
C GLN A 245 39.94 4.38 12.03
N GLU A 246 39.50 3.70 10.97
CA GLU A 246 39.98 2.33 10.67
C GLU A 246 41.47 2.33 10.36
N LEU A 247 41.95 3.33 9.61
CA LEU A 247 43.36 3.47 9.29
C LEU A 247 44.22 3.70 10.55
N SER A 248 43.75 4.54 11.46
CA SER A 248 44.37 4.79 12.77
C SER A 248 44.51 3.50 13.58
N LYS A 249 43.44 2.69 13.64
CA LYS A 249 43.44 1.38 14.32
C LYS A 249 44.40 0.39 13.65
N LYS A 250 44.36 0.24 12.31
CA LYS A 250 45.22 -0.69 11.57
C LYS A 250 46.70 -0.34 11.66
N VAL A 251 47.04 0.96 11.60
CA VAL A 251 48.44 1.41 11.63
C VAL A 251 48.99 1.43 13.07
N GLY A 252 48.11 1.49 14.07
CA GLY A 252 48.47 1.54 15.49
C GLY A 252 48.93 2.94 15.94
N ILE A 253 48.36 4.00 15.36
CA ILE A 253 48.70 5.39 15.67
C ILE A 253 47.45 6.19 16.03
N ASN A 254 47.61 7.26 16.80
CA ASN A 254 46.46 8.10 17.16
C ASN A 254 45.83 8.81 15.95
N LEU A 255 44.55 9.18 16.10
CA LEU A 255 43.75 9.77 15.03
C LEU A 255 44.32 11.11 14.54
N ARG A 256 44.82 11.95 15.47
CA ARG A 256 45.43 13.26 15.15
C ARG A 256 46.66 13.11 14.25
N ARG A 257 47.55 12.16 14.55
CA ARG A 257 48.72 11.83 13.72
C ARG A 257 48.29 11.25 12.37
N THR A 258 47.29 10.38 12.36
CA THR A 258 46.71 9.84 11.11
C THR A 258 46.27 10.97 10.17
N TYR A 259 45.50 11.94 10.67
CA TYR A 259 45.10 13.12 9.89
C TYR A 259 46.29 13.97 9.43
N LYS A 260 47.30 14.18 10.29
CA LYS A 260 48.53 14.91 9.94
C LYS A 260 49.22 14.29 8.71
N TYR A 261 49.40 12.97 8.70
CA TYR A 261 50.06 12.28 7.59
C TYR A 261 49.17 12.18 6.35
N LEU A 262 47.87 11.91 6.50
CA LEU A 262 46.92 11.93 5.38
C LEU A 262 46.89 13.30 4.70
N ARG A 263 46.99 14.41 5.46
CA ARG A 263 47.10 15.77 4.89
C ARG A 263 48.38 15.95 4.08
N ARG A 264 49.52 15.40 4.52
CA ARG A 264 50.80 15.42 3.78
C ARG A 264 50.71 14.60 2.49
N LEU A 265 50.20 13.37 2.58
CA LEU A 265 49.99 12.49 1.43
C LEU A 265 49.03 13.11 0.40
N ARG A 266 47.99 13.81 0.86
CA ARG A 266 47.06 14.54 0.00
C ARG A 266 47.72 15.74 -0.69
N LYS A 267 48.53 16.54 0.02
CA LYS A 267 49.33 17.63 -0.59
C LYS A 267 50.25 17.09 -1.69
N ARG A 268 50.78 15.88 -1.51
CA ARG A 268 51.62 15.17 -2.48
C ARG A 268 50.83 14.48 -3.61
N ARG A 269 49.49 14.55 -3.60
CA ARG A 269 48.57 13.91 -4.57
C ARG A 269 48.71 12.37 -4.63
N LEU A 270 49.16 11.77 -3.53
CA LEU A 270 49.32 10.31 -3.39
C LEU A 270 48.07 9.64 -2.82
N VAL A 271 47.24 10.43 -2.14
CA VAL A 271 45.95 10.01 -1.59
C VAL A 271 44.92 11.06 -1.93
N PHE A 272 43.71 10.65 -2.27
CA PHE A 272 42.56 11.54 -2.44
C PHE A 272 41.43 11.14 -1.50
N THR A 273 40.49 12.06 -1.29
CA THR A 273 39.32 11.85 -0.43
C THR A 273 38.08 11.76 -1.28
N ARG A 274 37.21 10.78 -1.02
CA ARG A 274 35.82 10.82 -1.47
C ARG A 274 34.90 10.78 -0.28
N LYS A 275 33.81 11.54 -0.37
CA LYS A 275 32.74 11.45 0.61
C LYS A 275 31.87 10.25 0.23
N LYS A 276 31.66 9.30 1.14
CA LYS A 276 30.60 8.30 0.97
C LYS A 276 29.39 8.83 1.74
N PRO A 277 28.28 9.15 1.06
CA PRO A 277 27.08 9.63 1.73
C PRO A 277 26.53 8.55 2.66
N ARG A 278 25.84 8.99 3.72
CA ARG A 278 25.07 8.08 4.56
C ARG A 278 23.93 7.50 3.72
N THR A 279 23.73 6.20 3.85
CA THR A 279 22.64 5.47 3.23
C THR A 279 21.65 5.04 4.30
N TYR A 280 20.40 4.94 3.89
CA TYR A 280 19.29 4.41 4.65
C TYR A 280 18.89 3.09 4.00
N GLU A 281 18.54 2.12 4.82
CA GLU A 281 18.09 0.79 4.38
C GLU A 281 16.90 0.35 5.25
N LEU A 282 16.05 -0.52 4.69
CA LEU A 282 14.93 -1.10 5.44
C LEU A 282 15.44 -2.13 6.44
N THR A 283 14.85 -2.15 7.64
CA THR A 283 14.97 -3.27 8.56
C THR A 283 14.01 -4.39 8.14
N PRO A 284 14.07 -5.60 8.74
CA PRO A 284 13.07 -6.64 8.47
C PRO A 284 11.62 -6.17 8.66
N SER A 285 11.35 -5.44 9.74
CA SER A 285 10.02 -4.83 9.99
C SER A 285 9.68 -3.74 8.97
N GLY A 286 10.66 -2.91 8.58
CA GLY A 286 10.49 -1.94 7.49
C GLY A 286 10.15 -2.58 6.15
N THR A 287 10.76 -3.72 5.84
CA THR A 287 10.50 -4.50 4.62
C THR A 287 9.10 -5.09 4.63
N GLU A 288 8.65 -5.64 5.75
CA GLU A 288 7.30 -6.17 5.91
C GLU A 288 6.25 -5.08 5.69
N LEU A 289 6.43 -3.91 6.31
CA LEU A 289 5.55 -2.76 6.11
C LEU A 289 5.61 -2.23 4.66
N ALA A 290 6.79 -2.20 4.03
CA ALA A 290 6.91 -1.80 2.62
C ALA A 290 6.20 -2.77 1.66
N ASN A 291 6.21 -4.08 1.97
CA ASN A 291 5.47 -5.09 1.21
C ASN A 291 3.95 -4.92 1.40
N PHE A 292 3.49 -4.67 2.63
CA PHE A 292 2.09 -4.34 2.89
C PHE A 292 1.62 -3.11 2.09
N LEU A 293 2.44 -2.06 2.02
CA LEU A 293 2.14 -0.84 1.24
C LEU A 293 2.04 -1.13 -0.26
N GLU A 294 2.89 -2.01 -0.79
CA GLU A 294 2.83 -2.42 -2.21
C GLU A 294 1.57 -3.25 -2.50
N GLU A 295 1.28 -4.25 -1.67
CA GLU A 295 0.07 -5.07 -1.81
C GLU A 295 -1.21 -4.23 -1.72
N THR A 296 -1.21 -3.23 -0.84
CA THR A 296 -2.31 -2.26 -0.75
C THR A 296 -2.44 -1.44 -2.03
N ALA A 297 -1.33 -0.98 -2.61
CA ALA A 297 -1.35 -0.24 -3.87
C ALA A 297 -1.80 -1.12 -5.06
N ASN A 298 -1.39 -2.39 -5.08
CA ASN A 298 -1.82 -3.36 -6.08
C ASN A 298 -3.32 -3.64 -5.97
N LEU A 299 -3.85 -3.78 -4.74
CA LEU A 299 -5.28 -3.94 -4.51
C LEU A 299 -6.09 -2.73 -4.99
N VAL A 300 -5.59 -1.50 -4.76
CA VAL A 300 -6.22 -0.28 -5.28
C VAL A 300 -6.25 -0.28 -6.81
N LEU A 301 -5.12 -0.62 -7.44
CA LEU A 301 -5.04 -0.70 -8.90
C LEU A 301 -6.00 -1.75 -9.48
N ASP A 302 -6.07 -2.92 -8.85
CA ASP A 302 -6.99 -3.99 -9.20
C ASP A 302 -8.45 -3.57 -9.02
N ALA A 303 -8.79 -2.90 -7.92
CA ALA A 303 -10.13 -2.36 -7.70
C ALA A 303 -10.54 -1.31 -8.74
N SER A 304 -9.62 -0.41 -9.13
CA SER A 304 -9.83 0.58 -10.18
C SER A 304 -10.08 -0.10 -11.54
N LYS A 305 -9.29 -1.12 -11.91
CA LYS A 305 -9.51 -1.93 -13.12
C LYS A 305 -10.85 -2.65 -13.10
N ALA A 306 -11.20 -3.26 -11.98
CA ALA A 306 -12.47 -3.97 -11.80
C ALA A 306 -13.68 -3.03 -11.96
N SER A 307 -13.57 -1.82 -11.42
CA SER A 307 -14.57 -0.76 -11.58
C SER A 307 -14.70 -0.28 -13.02
N ALA A 308 -13.56 -0.01 -13.69
CA ALA A 308 -13.53 0.40 -15.09
C ALA A 308 -14.17 -0.64 -16.02
N PHE A 309 -13.86 -1.92 -15.80
CA PHE A 309 -14.48 -3.05 -16.52
C PHE A 309 -16.02 -3.02 -16.42
N LEU A 310 -16.56 -2.83 -15.22
CA LEU A 310 -18.02 -2.78 -15.02
C LEU A 310 -18.66 -1.57 -15.71
N LEU A 311 -17.99 -0.41 -15.72
CA LEU A 311 -18.47 0.77 -16.42
C LEU A 311 -18.51 0.58 -17.93
N GLU A 312 -17.46 0.03 -18.52
CA GLU A 312 -17.43 -0.28 -19.95
C GLU A 312 -18.57 -1.25 -20.31
N ARG A 313 -18.80 -2.27 -19.47
CA ARG A 313 -19.87 -3.23 -19.69
C ARG A 313 -21.26 -2.61 -19.60
N SER A 314 -21.49 -1.69 -18.67
CA SER A 314 -22.76 -0.97 -18.56
C SER A 314 -23.06 -0.11 -19.79
N LYS A 315 -22.04 0.43 -20.46
CA LYS A 315 -22.20 1.24 -21.69
C LYS A 315 -22.56 0.39 -22.89
N GLN A 316 -21.89 -0.76 -23.07
CA GLN A 316 -22.15 -1.69 -24.18
C GLN A 316 -23.58 -2.25 -24.18
N THR A 317 -24.21 -2.38 -23.01
CA THR A 317 -25.60 -2.87 -22.90
C THR A 317 -26.61 -1.86 -23.42
N THR A 318 -26.28 -0.57 -23.43
CA THR A 318 -27.15 0.53 -23.88
C THR A 318 -27.06 0.75 -25.40
N GLU A 319 -26.02 0.24 -26.06
CA GLU A 319 -25.78 0.45 -27.50
C GLU A 319 -26.30 -0.69 -28.41
N ILE A 320 -26.78 -1.80 -27.84
CA ILE A 320 -27.46 -2.85 -28.63
C ILE A 320 -28.91 -2.39 -28.86
N PRO A 321 -29.36 -2.13 -30.11
CA PRO A 321 -30.74 -1.79 -30.36
C PRO A 321 -31.62 -2.96 -29.94
N ALA A 322 -32.67 -2.68 -29.17
CA ALA A 322 -33.69 -3.66 -28.85
C ALA A 322 -34.13 -4.37 -30.15
N PRO A 323 -34.19 -5.70 -30.21
CA PRO A 323 -34.76 -6.36 -31.37
C PRO A 323 -36.18 -5.85 -31.50
N LEU A 324 -36.45 -5.21 -32.64
CA LEU A 324 -37.78 -4.76 -33.04
C LEU A 324 -38.73 -5.92 -32.76
N LEU A 325 -39.69 -5.68 -31.85
CA LEU A 325 -40.81 -6.57 -31.61
C LEU A 325 -41.49 -6.78 -32.97
N THR A 326 -41.18 -7.90 -33.62
CA THR A 326 -41.88 -8.32 -34.83
C THR A 326 -43.34 -8.49 -34.42
N GLU A 327 -44.18 -7.67 -35.02
CA GLU A 327 -45.61 -7.60 -34.82
C GLU A 327 -46.21 -9.00 -34.76
N PHE A 328 -46.85 -9.33 -33.62
CA PHE A 328 -47.75 -10.46 -33.53
C PHE A 328 -48.91 -10.22 -34.48
N SER A 329 -48.82 -10.81 -35.68
CA SER A 329 -49.94 -10.91 -36.60
C SER A 329 -51.03 -11.81 -36.01
N PRO A 330 -52.27 -11.34 -35.83
CA PRO A 330 -53.34 -12.17 -35.29
C PRO A 330 -53.81 -13.17 -36.34
N ARG A 331 -53.61 -14.48 -36.10
CA ARG A 331 -54.25 -15.54 -36.89
C ARG A 331 -55.79 -15.45 -36.73
N PRO A 332 -56.57 -15.56 -37.81
CA PRO A 332 -58.02 -15.57 -37.71
C PRO A 332 -58.51 -16.90 -37.12
N LEU A 333 -59.47 -16.80 -36.20
CA LEU A 333 -60.30 -17.88 -35.70
C LEU A 333 -60.99 -18.61 -36.86
N ARG A 334 -60.62 -19.87 -37.11
CA ARG A 334 -61.48 -20.80 -37.86
C ARG A 334 -62.54 -21.34 -36.90
N GLN A 335 -63.77 -20.92 -37.13
CA GLN A 335 -64.96 -21.55 -36.58
C GLN A 335 -65.11 -22.95 -37.20
N SER A 336 -65.21 -23.94 -36.34
CA SER A 336 -65.70 -25.27 -36.66
C SER A 336 -67.21 -25.26 -36.52
N THR A 337 -67.93 -25.46 -37.62
CA THR A 337 -69.33 -25.88 -37.63
C THR A 337 -69.44 -27.17 -38.41
N SER A 338 -69.99 -28.18 -37.72
CA SER A 338 -70.79 -29.33 -38.19
C SER A 338 -70.21 -30.24 -39.26
#